data_AF-A0ABD1MKU7-F1
#
_entry.id   AF-A0ABD1MKU7-F1
#
_cell.length_a   1.000
_cell.length_b   1.000
_cell.length_c   1.000
_cell.angle_alpha   90.00
_cell.angle_beta   90.00
_cell.angle_gamma   90.00
#
_symmetry.space_group_name_H-M   'P 1'
#
loop_
_entity.id
_entity.type
_entity.pdbx_description
1 polymer ?
#
loop_
_entity_poly.entity_id
_entity_poly.type
_entity_poly.pdbx_seq_one_letter_code
_entity_poly.pdbx_strand_id
1 'polypeptide(L)'
;MPTGSPAGNGFVASEDEGWVWAQIKAEARRDAESEPALASYLYSTILSHSSLERSLSFHLGNKLCSSTLLSTLLYDLFLNAFSSDPSLRAAAVADLRAARERDPACVSYSHCLLNYKGFLACQAHRVAHLLWGQSRQPLALALHSRIADVFAVDIHPAARIGKGILFDHATGVVVGETAVIGNNVSILHHVTLGGTGKAGGDRHPKIGDGVLIGAGATILGNIKIGEGAKVGAGSVVLIDVPPRTTAVGNPARLVGGKEKPSKHEDAPPMVVEALLLEGVVESDFSFTLFRRLGIKNEFSDTFWVSYENRLTLFQNHFKCMGFQVESIGTYLGYSSTCD
;
A
#
# COMPACT_ATOMS: atom_id res chain seq x y z
N MET A 1 35.15 5.06 -47.07
CA MET A 1 33.77 4.77 -46.63
C MET A 1 33.48 3.31 -46.95
N PRO A 2 33.04 2.55 -45.95
CA PRO A 2 31.61 2.24 -45.91
C PRO A 2 30.99 2.59 -44.55
N THR A 3 29.80 3.16 -44.64
CA THR A 3 28.95 3.56 -43.52
C THR A 3 28.17 2.36 -43.02
N GLY A 4 28.53 1.83 -41.85
CA GLY A 4 27.69 0.91 -41.10
C GLY A 4 26.73 1.69 -40.21
N SER A 5 25.43 1.67 -40.55
CA SER A 5 24.37 2.09 -39.63
C SER A 5 24.35 1.15 -38.42
N PRO A 6 24.32 1.66 -37.17
CA PRO A 6 24.05 0.80 -36.02
C PRO A 6 22.57 0.42 -36.04
N ALA A 7 22.30 -0.88 -36.15
CA ALA A 7 20.97 -1.44 -35.96
C ALA A 7 20.47 -1.08 -34.55
N GLY A 8 19.27 -0.50 -34.49
CA GLY A 8 18.61 -0.20 -33.23
C GLY A 8 18.35 -1.50 -32.45
N ASN A 9 18.91 -1.59 -31.25
CA ASN A 9 18.52 -2.59 -30.26
C ASN A 9 17.08 -2.31 -29.82
N GLY A 10 16.12 -2.82 -30.58
CA GLY A 10 14.74 -2.94 -30.12
C GLY A 10 14.69 -4.02 -29.05
N PHE A 11 14.67 -3.62 -27.78
CA PHE A 11 14.41 -4.53 -26.67
C PHE A 11 12.98 -5.09 -26.79
N VAL A 12 12.85 -6.41 -26.80
CA VAL A 12 11.56 -7.11 -26.83
C VAL A 12 11.03 -7.15 -25.38
N ALA A 13 9.85 -6.58 -25.16
CA ALA A 13 9.14 -6.67 -23.89
C ALA A 13 8.88 -8.14 -23.53
N SER A 14 8.95 -8.49 -22.24
CA SER A 14 8.58 -9.85 -21.81
C SER A 14 7.12 -10.13 -22.20
N GLU A 15 6.78 -11.38 -22.52
CA GLU A 15 5.40 -11.75 -22.91
C GLU A 15 4.38 -11.31 -21.84
N ASP A 16 4.78 -11.36 -20.57
CA ASP A 16 3.98 -10.94 -19.43
C ASP A 16 3.68 -9.44 -19.41
N GLU A 17 4.71 -8.61 -19.61
CA GLU A 17 4.60 -7.15 -19.70
C GLU A 17 3.75 -6.72 -20.91
N GLY A 18 3.95 -7.39 -22.05
CA GLY A 18 3.17 -7.17 -23.26
C GLY A 18 1.68 -7.44 -23.05
N TRP A 19 1.34 -8.49 -22.31
CA TRP A 19 -0.05 -8.80 -21.97
C TRP A 19 -0.68 -7.75 -21.04
N VAL A 20 0.01 -7.36 -19.96
CA VAL A 20 -0.48 -6.31 -19.04
C VAL A 20 -0.69 -5.00 -19.79
N TRP A 21 0.25 -4.61 -20.66
CA TRP A 21 0.12 -3.42 -21.47
C TRP A 21 -1.06 -3.48 -22.45
N ALA A 22 -1.30 -4.63 -23.07
CA ALA A 22 -2.46 -4.83 -23.93
C ALA A 22 -3.79 -4.67 -23.16
N GLN A 23 -3.88 -5.17 -21.92
CA GLN A 23 -5.04 -4.96 -21.06
C GLN A 23 -5.26 -3.47 -20.77
N ILE A 24 -4.20 -2.75 -20.39
CA ILE A 24 -4.26 -1.31 -20.11
C ILE A 24 -4.77 -0.53 -21.33
N LYS A 25 -4.29 -0.84 -22.54
CA LYS A 25 -4.78 -0.18 -23.76
C LYS A 25 -6.26 -0.51 -24.05
N ALA A 26 -6.68 -1.75 -23.82
CA ALA A 26 -8.06 -2.15 -24.03
C ALA A 26 -9.02 -1.47 -23.04
N GLU A 27 -8.63 -1.40 -21.76
CA GLU A 27 -9.36 -0.69 -20.70
C GLU A 27 -9.46 0.80 -21.01
N ALA A 28 -8.33 1.46 -21.31
CA ALA A 28 -8.30 2.89 -21.64
C ALA A 28 -9.13 3.24 -22.88
N ARG A 29 -9.23 2.33 -23.86
CA ARG A 29 -10.07 2.54 -25.05
C ARG A 29 -11.55 2.55 -24.66
N ARG A 30 -12.00 1.57 -23.87
CA ARG A 30 -13.38 1.53 -23.38
C ARG A 30 -13.72 2.76 -22.56
N ASP A 31 -12.82 3.17 -21.66
CA ASP A 31 -13.03 4.36 -20.83
C ASP A 31 -13.12 5.63 -21.69
N ALA A 32 -12.25 5.79 -22.70
CA ALA A 32 -12.27 6.94 -23.61
C ALA A 32 -13.52 7.01 -24.49
N GLU A 33 -14.07 5.85 -24.89
CA GLU A 33 -15.34 5.76 -25.63
C GLU A 33 -16.54 6.11 -24.73
N SER A 34 -16.48 5.73 -23.45
CA SER A 34 -17.58 5.93 -22.50
C SER A 34 -17.61 7.31 -21.83
N GLU A 35 -16.45 7.95 -21.66
CA GLU A 35 -16.31 9.24 -20.97
C GLU A 35 -15.55 10.26 -21.85
N PRO A 36 -16.27 11.05 -22.68
CA PRO A 36 -15.68 11.99 -23.62
C PRO A 36 -14.79 13.06 -22.98
N ALA A 37 -15.07 13.45 -21.72
CA ALA A 37 -14.27 14.45 -21.02
C ALA A 37 -12.84 13.97 -20.72
N LEU A 38 -12.65 12.65 -20.59
CA LEU A 38 -11.35 12.03 -20.32
C LEU A 38 -10.67 11.48 -21.57
N ALA A 39 -11.36 11.41 -22.72
CA ALA A 39 -10.86 10.78 -23.94
C ALA A 39 -9.48 11.32 -24.39
N SER A 40 -9.30 12.65 -24.41
CA SER A 40 -8.03 13.28 -24.80
C SER A 40 -6.90 12.96 -23.81
N TYR A 41 -7.21 12.95 -22.51
CA TYR A 41 -6.24 12.58 -21.48
C TYR A 41 -5.82 11.11 -21.61
N LEU A 42 -6.78 10.19 -21.76
CA LEU A 42 -6.52 8.76 -21.96
C LEU A 42 -5.75 8.49 -23.26
N TYR A 43 -6.07 9.24 -24.32
CA TYR A 43 -5.34 9.14 -25.59
C TYR A 43 -3.87 9.57 -25.43
N SER A 44 -3.65 10.76 -24.85
CA SER A 44 -2.30 11.29 -24.66
C SER A 44 -1.45 10.45 -23.71
N THR A 45 -2.03 9.93 -22.62
CA THR A 45 -1.30 9.17 -21.59
C THR A 45 -1.16 7.68 -21.90
N ILE A 46 -2.08 7.07 -22.68
CA ILE A 46 -2.07 5.62 -22.94
C ILE A 46 -2.14 5.31 -24.43
N LEU A 47 -3.22 5.68 -25.12
CA LEU A 47 -3.53 5.08 -26.43
C LEU A 47 -2.52 5.44 -27.51
N SER A 48 -1.92 6.64 -27.42
CA SER A 48 -0.88 7.13 -28.32
C SER A 48 0.49 6.49 -28.12
N HIS A 49 0.71 5.77 -27.01
CA HIS A 49 1.98 5.13 -26.71
C HIS A 49 2.02 3.66 -27.13
N SER A 50 3.24 3.17 -27.36
CA SER A 50 3.53 1.79 -27.76
C SER A 50 4.03 0.90 -26.62
N SER A 51 4.45 1.46 -25.49
CA SER A 51 4.91 0.67 -24.33
C SER A 51 4.46 1.28 -23.00
N LEU A 52 4.46 0.43 -21.96
CA LEU A 52 4.10 0.81 -20.60
C LEU A 52 5.06 1.86 -20.03
N GLU A 53 6.37 1.73 -20.26
CA GLU A 53 7.37 2.66 -19.71
C GLU A 53 7.16 4.07 -20.23
N ARG A 54 6.81 4.21 -21.51
CA ARG A 54 6.61 5.51 -22.13
C ARG A 54 5.37 6.19 -21.54
N SER A 55 4.28 5.44 -21.41
CA SER A 55 3.06 5.91 -20.74
C SER A 55 3.29 6.29 -19.28
N LEU A 56 3.98 5.42 -18.52
CA LEU A 56 4.28 5.68 -17.11
C LEU A 56 5.19 6.90 -16.95
N SER A 57 6.20 7.04 -17.80
CA SER A 57 7.09 8.21 -17.80
C SER A 57 6.33 9.49 -18.12
N PHE A 58 5.44 9.44 -19.13
CA PHE A 58 4.63 10.60 -19.53
C PHE A 58 3.72 11.01 -18.38
N HIS A 59 3.07 10.05 -17.74
CA HIS A 59 2.15 10.30 -16.64
C HIS A 59 2.87 10.87 -15.41
N LEU A 60 3.98 10.24 -14.99
CA LEU A 60 4.79 10.72 -13.87
C LEU A 60 5.37 12.11 -14.14
N GLY A 61 5.83 12.37 -15.37
CA GLY A 61 6.33 13.68 -15.77
C GLY A 61 5.28 14.78 -15.60
N ASN A 62 4.03 14.51 -16.00
CA ASN A 62 2.92 15.46 -15.82
C ASN A 62 2.47 15.58 -14.36
N LYS A 63 2.43 14.48 -13.60
CA LYS A 63 2.03 14.50 -12.18
C LYS A 63 3.02 15.26 -11.30
N LEU A 64 4.32 15.08 -11.52
CA LEU A 64 5.37 15.56 -10.61
C LEU A 64 5.96 16.92 -11.03
N CYS A 65 5.55 17.48 -12.17
CA CYS A 65 6.07 18.76 -12.62
C CYS A 65 5.80 19.90 -11.63
N SER A 66 6.61 20.94 -11.74
CA SER A 66 6.50 22.21 -11.02
C SER A 66 7.12 23.34 -11.85
N SER A 67 7.11 24.56 -11.34
CA SER A 67 7.87 25.66 -11.93
C SER A 67 9.38 25.42 -11.97
N THR A 68 9.90 24.53 -11.11
CA THR A 68 11.32 24.13 -11.07
C THR A 68 11.62 22.94 -11.98
N LEU A 69 10.74 21.95 -12.03
CA LEU A 69 10.93 20.70 -12.76
C LEU A 69 9.86 20.57 -13.85
N LEU A 70 10.24 20.84 -15.10
CA LEU A 70 9.32 20.78 -16.24
C LEU A 70 8.85 19.34 -16.51
N SER A 71 7.61 19.17 -16.97
CA SER A 71 7.05 17.85 -17.27
C SER A 71 7.82 17.11 -18.36
N THR A 72 8.31 17.81 -19.38
CA THR A 72 9.15 17.25 -20.45
C THR A 72 10.51 16.76 -19.95
N LEU A 73 11.14 17.54 -19.06
CA LEU A 73 12.40 17.14 -18.40
C LEU A 73 12.20 15.88 -17.55
N LEU A 74 11.13 15.84 -16.76
CA LEU A 74 10.82 14.68 -15.93
C LEU A 74 10.45 13.46 -16.79
N TYR A 75 9.72 13.65 -17.88
CA TYR A 75 9.42 12.59 -18.84
C TYR A 75 10.70 11.95 -19.38
N ASP A 76 11.67 12.75 -19.85
CA ASP A 76 12.95 12.24 -20.33
C ASP A 76 13.74 11.53 -19.22
N LEU A 77 13.72 12.08 -18.01
CA LEU A 77 14.37 11.48 -16.83
C LEU A 77 13.81 10.07 -16.54
N PHE A 78 12.48 9.95 -16.45
CA PHE A 78 11.81 8.67 -16.20
C PHE A 78 12.03 7.69 -17.33
N LEU A 79 11.86 8.14 -18.58
CA LEU A 79 12.00 7.26 -19.75
C LEU A 79 13.42 6.72 -19.86
N ASN A 80 14.43 7.55 -19.63
CA ASN A 80 15.82 7.11 -19.63
C ASN A 80 16.10 6.11 -18.50
N ALA A 81 15.55 6.32 -17.29
CA ALA A 81 15.68 5.38 -16.19
C ALA A 81 15.05 4.02 -16.52
N PHE A 82 13.80 3.98 -16.98
CA PHE A 82 13.13 2.73 -17.34
C PHE A 82 13.75 2.04 -18.56
N SER A 83 14.32 2.80 -19.50
CA SER A 83 15.00 2.22 -20.68
C SER A 83 16.35 1.61 -20.31
N SER A 84 17.08 2.24 -19.40
CA SER A 84 18.42 1.79 -18.99
C SER A 84 18.40 0.65 -17.96
N ASP A 85 17.34 0.53 -17.15
CA ASP A 85 17.24 -0.50 -16.12
C ASP A 85 15.98 -1.38 -16.30
N PRO A 86 16.13 -2.60 -16.84
CA PRO A 86 15.03 -3.56 -16.98
C PRO A 86 14.38 -3.97 -15.65
N SER A 87 15.10 -3.87 -14.53
CA SER A 87 14.56 -4.25 -13.22
C SER A 87 13.44 -3.31 -12.78
N LEU A 88 13.50 -2.04 -13.17
CA LEU A 88 12.45 -1.05 -12.90
C LEU A 88 11.16 -1.39 -13.62
N ARG A 89 11.25 -1.83 -14.88
CA ARG A 89 10.08 -2.25 -15.67
C ARG A 89 9.41 -3.47 -15.06
N ALA A 90 10.22 -4.48 -14.73
CA ALA A 90 9.74 -5.69 -14.07
C ALA A 90 9.10 -5.39 -12.70
N ALA A 91 9.62 -4.40 -11.96
CA ALA A 91 9.03 -3.97 -10.70
C ALA A 91 7.69 -3.27 -10.88
N ALA A 92 7.56 -2.38 -11.88
CA ALA A 92 6.29 -1.72 -12.20
C ALA A 92 5.19 -2.72 -12.60
N VAL A 93 5.52 -3.73 -13.41
CA VAL A 93 4.58 -4.81 -13.77
C VAL A 93 4.16 -5.61 -12.53
N ALA A 94 5.12 -5.97 -11.67
CA ALA A 94 4.82 -6.69 -10.43
C ALA A 94 3.94 -5.86 -9.49
N ASP A 95 4.15 -4.54 -9.39
CA ASP A 95 3.36 -3.64 -8.55
C ASP A 95 1.93 -3.47 -9.10
N LEU A 96 1.74 -3.41 -10.43
CA LEU A 96 0.41 -3.42 -11.07
C LEU A 96 -0.36 -4.71 -10.78
N ARG A 97 0.32 -5.87 -10.87
CA ARG A 97 -0.26 -7.18 -10.51
C ARG A 97 -0.66 -7.22 -9.04
N ALA A 98 0.24 -6.79 -8.17
CA ALA A 98 0.01 -6.69 -6.74
C ALA A 98 -1.24 -5.88 -6.39
N ALA A 99 -1.49 -4.76 -7.06
CA ALA A 99 -2.72 -4.00 -6.89
C ALA A 99 -3.93 -4.77 -7.41
N ARG A 100 -3.87 -5.29 -8.64
CA ARG A 100 -4.98 -6.01 -9.27
C ARG A 100 -5.42 -7.26 -8.52
N GLU A 101 -4.49 -7.95 -7.85
CA GLU A 101 -4.73 -9.21 -7.16
C GLU A 101 -5.15 -9.02 -5.70
N ARG A 102 -4.67 -7.96 -5.04
CA ARG A 102 -4.81 -7.81 -3.58
C ARG A 102 -5.70 -6.66 -3.14
N ASP A 103 -6.01 -5.72 -4.03
CA ASP A 103 -7.01 -4.68 -3.78
C ASP A 103 -8.34 -5.00 -4.49
N PRO A 104 -9.43 -5.28 -3.75
CA PRO A 104 -10.77 -5.49 -4.31
C PRO A 104 -11.29 -4.34 -5.15
N ALA A 105 -10.93 -3.10 -4.80
CA ALA A 105 -11.37 -1.91 -5.49
C ALA A 105 -10.62 -1.72 -6.82
N CYS A 106 -9.46 -2.36 -6.98
CA CYS A 106 -8.66 -2.32 -8.19
C CYS A 106 -9.18 -3.32 -9.23
N VAL A 107 -10.24 -2.94 -9.94
CA VAL A 107 -10.82 -3.80 -10.97
C VAL A 107 -10.02 -3.84 -12.28
N SER A 108 -9.16 -2.85 -12.53
CA SER A 108 -8.46 -2.67 -13.81
C SER A 108 -6.99 -2.26 -13.64
N TYR A 109 -6.15 -2.62 -14.61
CA TYR A 109 -4.74 -2.22 -14.62
C TYR A 109 -4.58 -0.73 -14.98
N SER A 110 -5.41 -0.20 -15.89
CA SER A 110 -5.37 1.19 -16.31
C SER A 110 -5.71 2.15 -15.17
N HIS A 111 -6.67 1.82 -14.30
CA HIS A 111 -7.00 2.66 -13.15
C HIS A 111 -5.89 2.67 -12.11
N CYS A 112 -5.20 1.55 -11.92
CA CYS A 112 -3.99 1.52 -11.10
C CYS A 112 -2.92 2.46 -11.68
N LEU A 113 -2.59 2.31 -12.96
CA LEU A 113 -1.61 3.15 -13.65
C LEU A 113 -1.95 4.64 -13.57
N LEU A 114 -3.21 5.02 -13.76
CA LEU A 114 -3.62 6.42 -13.88
C LEU A 114 -3.88 7.10 -12.52
N ASN A 115 -4.46 6.37 -11.57
CA ASN A 115 -5.11 6.97 -10.40
C ASN A 115 -4.51 6.53 -9.06
N TYR A 116 -3.78 5.42 -9.00
CA TYR A 116 -3.25 4.92 -7.74
C TYR A 116 -1.96 5.66 -7.36
N LYS A 117 -2.11 6.66 -6.49
CA LYS A 117 -0.97 7.47 -6.03
C LYS A 117 0.10 6.65 -5.31
N GLY A 118 -0.27 5.57 -4.63
CA GLY A 118 0.68 4.67 -3.99
C GLY A 118 1.57 3.93 -5.01
N PHE A 119 0.95 3.42 -6.08
CA PHE A 119 1.66 2.82 -7.21
C PHE A 119 2.60 3.84 -7.87
N LEU A 120 2.09 5.04 -8.19
CA LEU A 120 2.87 6.09 -8.85
C LEU A 120 4.04 6.59 -8.00
N ALA A 121 3.81 6.79 -6.70
CA ALA A 121 4.86 7.17 -5.75
C ALA A 121 5.96 6.11 -5.64
N CYS A 122 5.59 4.83 -5.61
CA CYS A 122 6.53 3.71 -5.62
C CYS A 122 7.43 3.75 -6.86
N GLN A 123 6.86 3.89 -8.06
CA GLN A 123 7.65 3.93 -9.30
C GLN A 123 8.57 5.16 -9.36
N ALA A 124 8.08 6.33 -8.94
CA ALA A 124 8.87 7.53 -8.88
C ALA A 124 10.01 7.45 -7.85
N HIS A 125 9.76 6.80 -6.69
CA HIS A 125 10.80 6.52 -5.70
C HIS A 125 11.91 5.66 -6.28
N ARG A 126 11.60 4.61 -7.06
CA ARG A 126 12.64 3.76 -7.65
C ARG A 126 13.59 4.55 -8.55
N VAL A 127 13.08 5.54 -9.29
CA VAL A 127 13.93 6.45 -10.07
C VAL A 127 14.72 7.40 -9.18
N ALA A 128 14.12 7.93 -8.10
CA ALA A 128 14.87 8.70 -7.10
C ALA A 128 15.99 7.86 -6.45
N HIS A 129 15.75 6.58 -6.16
CA HIS A 129 16.72 5.63 -5.63
C HIS A 129 17.87 5.38 -6.61
N LEU A 130 17.56 5.19 -7.90
CA LEU A 130 18.57 5.07 -8.95
C LEU A 130 19.45 6.32 -9.02
N LEU A 131 18.84 7.51 -9.01
CA LEU A 131 19.57 8.79 -9.01
C LEU A 131 20.46 8.95 -7.78
N TRP A 132 19.98 8.50 -6.62
CA TRP A 132 20.76 8.47 -5.39
C TRP A 132 22.02 7.62 -5.54
N GLY A 133 21.89 6.42 -6.10
CA GLY A 133 23.03 5.52 -6.38
C GLY A 133 24.01 6.04 -7.44
N GLN A 134 23.54 6.90 -8.35
CA GLN A 134 24.35 7.58 -9.37
C GLN A 134 25.01 8.87 -8.87
N SER A 135 25.04 9.10 -7.56
CA SER A 135 25.56 10.34 -6.94
C SER A 135 24.85 11.62 -7.38
N ARG A 136 23.61 11.52 -7.89
CA ARG A 136 22.75 12.66 -8.25
C ARG A 136 21.80 13.02 -7.11
N GLN A 137 22.31 13.03 -5.88
CA GLN A 137 21.54 13.18 -4.65
C GLN A 137 20.66 14.45 -4.59
N PRO A 138 21.13 15.64 -5.03
CA PRO A 138 20.27 16.83 -5.02
C PRO A 138 19.01 16.66 -5.86
N LEU A 139 19.11 15.99 -7.02
CA LEU A 139 17.96 15.70 -7.88
C LEU A 139 17.07 14.61 -7.29
N ALA A 140 17.65 13.58 -6.68
CA ALA A 140 16.89 12.55 -5.98
C ALA A 140 16.03 13.14 -4.84
N LEU A 141 16.59 14.08 -4.08
CA LEU A 141 15.88 14.80 -3.01
C LEU A 141 14.81 15.77 -3.57
N ALA A 142 15.11 16.48 -4.65
CA ALA A 142 14.13 17.34 -5.32
C ALA A 142 12.93 16.51 -5.83
N LEU A 143 13.20 15.35 -6.44
CA LEU A 143 12.16 14.43 -6.89
C LEU A 143 11.36 13.85 -5.73
N HIS A 144 12.05 13.42 -4.66
CA HIS A 144 11.43 12.95 -3.42
C HIS A 144 10.48 13.98 -2.81
N SER A 145 10.86 15.26 -2.75
CA SER A 145 9.98 16.34 -2.30
C SER A 145 8.71 16.42 -3.15
N ARG A 146 8.82 16.32 -4.48
CA ARG A 146 7.64 16.34 -5.37
C ARG A 146 6.73 15.14 -5.16
N ILE A 147 7.30 13.96 -4.91
CA ILE A 147 6.53 12.74 -4.59
C ILE A 147 5.73 12.95 -3.31
N ALA A 148 6.38 13.49 -2.26
CA ALA A 148 5.71 13.80 -1.00
C ALA A 148 4.58 14.83 -1.18
N ASP A 149 4.82 15.91 -1.93
CA ASP A 149 3.81 16.95 -2.17
C ASP A 149 2.58 16.43 -2.93
N VAL A 150 2.81 15.68 -4.02
CA VAL A 150 1.75 15.31 -4.98
C VAL A 150 1.00 14.07 -4.54
N PHE A 151 1.71 13.08 -3.98
CA PHE A 151 1.13 11.78 -3.63
C PHE A 151 0.92 11.59 -2.13
N ALA A 152 1.43 12.50 -1.29
CA ALA A 152 1.43 12.38 0.17
C ALA A 152 2.14 11.09 0.64
N VAL A 153 3.24 10.73 -0.03
CA VAL A 153 4.08 9.57 0.26
C VAL A 153 5.52 10.03 0.40
N ASP A 154 6.08 9.88 1.59
CA ASP A 154 7.44 10.31 1.91
C ASP A 154 8.35 9.07 2.04
N ILE A 155 9.07 8.73 0.96
CA ILE A 155 10.02 7.62 0.93
C ILE A 155 11.39 8.19 0.61
N HIS A 156 12.30 8.15 1.58
CA HIS A 156 13.66 8.64 1.38
C HIS A 156 14.35 7.91 0.20
N PRO A 157 15.07 8.60 -0.69
CA PRO A 157 15.68 7.97 -1.87
C PRO A 157 16.61 6.79 -1.55
N ALA A 158 17.33 6.82 -0.43
CA ALA A 158 18.20 5.72 0.00
C ALA A 158 17.45 4.47 0.50
N ALA A 159 16.15 4.55 0.82
CA ALA A 159 15.37 3.41 1.26
C ALA A 159 15.33 2.35 0.15
N ARG A 160 15.43 1.08 0.54
CA ARG A 160 15.42 -0.04 -0.40
C ARG A 160 14.05 -0.71 -0.39
N ILE A 161 13.42 -0.79 -1.55
CA ILE A 161 12.09 -1.40 -1.69
C ILE A 161 12.13 -2.51 -2.74
N GLY A 162 11.56 -3.67 -2.40
CA GLY A 162 11.35 -4.79 -3.30
C GLY A 162 10.29 -4.49 -4.35
N LYS A 163 9.73 -5.53 -4.96
CA LYS A 163 8.67 -5.45 -5.98
C LYS A 163 7.42 -6.22 -5.56
N GLY A 164 6.31 -6.01 -6.27
CA GLY A 164 5.01 -6.51 -5.83
C GLY A 164 4.54 -5.77 -4.60
N ILE A 165 4.77 -4.45 -4.54
CA ILE A 165 4.37 -3.63 -3.40
C ILE A 165 2.95 -3.12 -3.62
N LEU A 166 2.08 -3.28 -2.62
CA LEU A 166 0.77 -2.64 -2.58
C LEU A 166 0.83 -1.51 -1.55
N PHE A 167 0.65 -0.28 -2.01
CA PHE A 167 0.32 0.84 -1.15
C PHE A 167 -1.17 1.11 -1.28
N ASP A 168 -1.93 0.75 -0.24
CA ASP A 168 -3.37 0.99 -0.21
C ASP A 168 -3.68 2.30 0.52
N HIS A 169 -4.43 3.17 -0.14
CA HIS A 169 -4.74 4.56 0.21
C HIS A 169 -3.54 5.51 0.43
N ALA A 170 -2.31 5.00 0.63
CA ALA A 170 -0.95 5.57 0.60
C ALA A 170 -0.66 6.91 1.33
N THR A 171 -1.67 7.71 1.62
CA THR A 171 -1.57 9.03 2.26
C THR A 171 -0.84 8.90 3.57
N GLY A 172 0.13 9.79 3.81
CA GLY A 172 0.89 9.88 5.05
C GLY A 172 1.77 8.67 5.33
N VAL A 173 2.09 7.86 4.32
CA VAL A 173 3.13 6.84 4.44
C VAL A 173 4.49 7.53 4.54
N VAL A 174 5.28 7.13 5.54
CA VAL A 174 6.64 7.64 5.77
C VAL A 174 7.61 6.46 5.85
N VAL A 175 8.67 6.48 5.04
CA VAL A 175 9.70 5.43 4.99
C VAL A 175 11.09 6.07 5.03
N GLY A 176 11.80 5.85 6.13
CA GLY A 176 13.08 6.50 6.37
C GLY A 176 14.28 5.91 5.61
N GLU A 177 15.38 6.68 5.64
CA GLU A 177 16.61 6.47 4.86
C GLU A 177 17.16 5.03 4.84
N THR A 178 17.21 4.37 5.99
CA THR A 178 17.85 3.05 6.15
C THR A 178 16.86 1.89 6.20
N ALA A 179 15.60 2.16 5.83
CA ALA A 179 14.56 1.15 5.78
C ALA A 179 14.82 0.17 4.63
N VAL A 180 14.42 -1.08 4.86
CA VAL A 180 14.38 -2.10 3.82
C VAL A 180 13.00 -2.71 3.81
N ILE A 181 12.38 -2.75 2.64
CA ILE A 181 11.10 -3.39 2.40
C ILE A 181 11.32 -4.53 1.41
N GLY A 182 10.94 -5.74 1.79
CA GLY A 182 11.00 -6.94 0.96
C GLY A 182 10.01 -6.91 -0.21
N ASN A 183 9.83 -8.06 -0.84
CA ASN A 183 8.87 -8.24 -1.94
C ASN A 183 7.47 -8.58 -1.41
N ASN A 184 6.45 -8.35 -2.23
CA ASN A 184 5.08 -8.77 -1.94
C ASN A 184 4.52 -8.16 -0.63
N VAL A 185 5.00 -7.01 -0.20
CA VAL A 185 4.54 -6.31 1.01
C VAL A 185 3.31 -5.46 0.70
N SER A 186 2.35 -5.43 1.63
CA SER A 186 1.18 -4.55 1.60
C SER A 186 1.24 -3.54 2.74
N ILE A 187 1.11 -2.25 2.42
CA ILE A 187 1.25 -1.13 3.35
C ILE A 187 0.04 -0.21 3.18
N LEU A 188 -0.74 -0.04 4.25
CA LEU A 188 -1.90 0.85 4.24
C LEU A 188 -1.51 2.31 4.56
N HIS A 189 -2.49 3.21 4.52
CA HIS A 189 -2.29 4.63 4.81
C HIS A 189 -1.75 4.90 6.22
N HIS A 190 -1.09 6.06 6.40
CA HIS A 190 -0.51 6.53 7.67
C HIS A 190 0.52 5.58 8.31
N VAL A 191 1.07 4.61 7.56
CA VAL A 191 2.14 3.76 8.08
C VAL A 191 3.45 4.54 8.16
N THR A 192 4.14 4.42 9.30
CA THR A 192 5.48 5.00 9.49
C THR A 192 6.52 3.91 9.73
N LEU A 193 7.52 3.83 8.85
CA LEU A 193 8.76 3.05 9.02
C LEU A 193 9.90 4.00 9.41
N GLY A 194 9.92 4.37 10.69
CA GLY A 194 10.65 5.51 11.21
C GLY A 194 11.84 5.17 12.13
N GLY A 195 12.61 6.20 12.46
CA GLY A 195 13.67 6.11 13.47
C GLY A 195 13.16 6.50 14.86
N THR A 196 13.91 6.14 15.91
CA THR A 196 13.61 6.51 17.31
C THR A 196 14.21 7.85 17.74
N GLY A 197 14.92 8.55 16.84
CA GLY A 197 15.54 9.86 17.08
C GLY A 197 16.85 9.85 17.90
N LYS A 198 17.34 8.68 18.34
CA LYS A 198 18.48 8.57 19.29
C LYS A 198 19.81 8.12 18.68
N ALA A 199 19.86 7.73 17.41
CA ALA A 199 21.08 7.18 16.79
C ALA A 199 21.22 7.60 15.32
N GLY A 200 22.45 7.96 14.92
CA GLY A 200 22.88 7.94 13.52
C GLY A 200 23.17 6.51 13.04
N GLY A 201 23.27 6.31 11.72
CA GLY A 201 23.49 4.99 11.13
C GLY A 201 22.20 4.21 10.83
N ASP A 202 22.27 2.87 10.92
CA ASP A 202 21.14 1.99 10.62
C ASP A 202 20.10 2.02 11.74
N ARG A 203 18.92 2.60 11.44
CA ARG A 203 17.97 3.11 12.46
C ARG A 203 16.50 2.96 12.06
N HIS A 204 16.21 2.37 10.91
CA HIS A 204 14.86 2.18 10.39
C HIS A 204 14.53 0.70 10.22
N PRO A 205 13.24 0.32 10.13
CA PRO A 205 12.82 -1.08 10.12
C PRO A 205 13.30 -1.88 8.91
N LYS A 206 13.36 -3.20 9.09
CA LYS A 206 13.61 -4.21 8.04
C LYS A 206 12.37 -5.09 7.90
N ILE A 207 11.61 -4.88 6.84
CA ILE A 207 10.35 -5.56 6.55
C ILE A 207 10.64 -6.74 5.62
N GLY A 208 10.34 -7.96 6.08
CA GLY A 208 10.47 -9.18 5.28
C GLY A 208 9.42 -9.29 4.18
N ASP A 209 9.57 -10.31 3.34
CA ASP A 209 8.67 -10.55 2.21
C ASP A 209 7.25 -10.93 2.69
N GLY A 210 6.23 -10.55 1.92
CA GLY A 210 4.84 -10.95 2.20
C GLY A 210 4.21 -10.32 3.45
N VAL A 211 4.86 -9.34 4.07
CA VAL A 211 4.34 -8.68 5.28
C VAL A 211 3.12 -7.81 4.95
N LEU A 212 2.13 -7.82 5.83
CA LEU A 212 0.99 -6.90 5.82
C LEU A 212 1.12 -5.89 6.97
N ILE A 213 1.08 -4.60 6.66
CA ILE A 213 1.12 -3.52 7.65
C ILE A 213 -0.18 -2.72 7.58
N GLY A 214 -1.01 -2.87 8.61
CA GLY A 214 -2.31 -2.21 8.73
C GLY A 214 -2.22 -0.70 8.87
N ALA A 215 -3.35 -0.03 8.61
CA ALA A 215 -3.46 1.42 8.59
C ALA A 215 -2.98 2.08 9.89
N GLY A 216 -2.20 3.15 9.78
CA GLY A 216 -1.71 3.92 10.92
C GLY A 216 -0.67 3.23 11.80
N ALA A 217 -0.17 2.05 11.41
CA ALA A 217 0.87 1.37 12.18
C ALA A 217 2.19 2.14 12.13
N THR A 218 2.85 2.26 13.29
CA THR A 218 4.11 2.96 13.46
C THR A 218 5.17 1.97 13.94
N ILE A 219 6.17 1.71 13.09
CA ILE A 219 7.25 0.76 13.33
C ILE A 219 8.55 1.57 13.45
N LEU A 220 9.16 1.57 14.64
CA LEU A 220 10.28 2.48 14.94
C LEU A 220 11.56 1.74 15.33
N GLY A 221 12.67 2.21 14.78
CA GLY A 221 14.00 1.70 15.08
C GLY A 221 14.49 0.63 14.11
N ASN A 222 15.74 0.20 14.28
CA ASN A 222 16.31 -0.88 13.49
C ASN A 222 15.86 -2.25 14.01
N ILE A 223 14.58 -2.55 13.77
CA ILE A 223 13.92 -3.81 14.14
C ILE A 223 13.49 -4.58 12.90
N LYS A 224 13.33 -5.89 13.04
CA LYS A 224 12.94 -6.81 11.99
C LYS A 224 11.47 -7.21 12.11
N ILE A 225 10.75 -7.08 11.00
CA ILE A 225 9.41 -7.68 10.84
C ILE A 225 9.58 -8.86 9.91
N GLY A 226 9.47 -10.07 10.47
CA GLY A 226 9.73 -11.31 9.76
C GLY A 226 8.77 -11.56 8.60
N GLU A 227 9.23 -12.38 7.64
CA GLU A 227 8.47 -12.76 6.46
C GLU A 227 7.05 -13.26 6.80
N GLY A 228 6.05 -12.81 6.04
CA GLY A 228 4.64 -13.18 6.20
C GLY A 228 4.01 -12.72 7.52
N ALA A 229 4.70 -11.90 8.32
CA ALA A 229 4.11 -11.34 9.53
C ALA A 229 3.03 -10.31 9.21
N LYS A 230 2.15 -10.06 10.18
CA LYS A 230 1.06 -9.08 10.08
C LYS A 230 1.15 -8.10 11.24
N VAL A 231 1.06 -6.81 10.94
CA VAL A 231 1.00 -5.74 11.93
C VAL A 231 -0.39 -5.13 11.88
N GLY A 232 -1.10 -5.17 13.01
CA GLY A 232 -2.46 -4.64 13.08
C GLY A 232 -2.51 -3.12 12.92
N ALA A 233 -3.67 -2.61 12.50
CA ALA A 233 -3.90 -1.17 12.40
C ALA A 233 -3.64 -0.45 13.73
N GLY A 234 -3.11 0.78 13.65
CA GLY A 234 -2.80 1.63 14.81
C GLY A 234 -1.70 1.12 15.74
N SER A 235 -1.02 0.02 15.41
CA SER A 235 -0.01 -0.58 16.29
C SER A 235 1.26 0.25 16.38
N VAL A 236 1.90 0.28 17.56
CA VAL A 236 3.23 0.89 17.75
C VAL A 236 4.25 -0.21 18.03
N VAL A 237 5.05 -0.56 17.03
CA VAL A 237 5.99 -1.68 17.07
C VAL A 237 7.40 -1.19 17.39
N LEU A 238 7.93 -1.65 18.52
CA LEU A 238 9.25 -1.27 19.05
C LEU A 238 10.18 -2.48 19.26
N ILE A 239 9.74 -3.67 18.86
CA ILE A 239 10.47 -4.94 19.02
C ILE A 239 10.40 -5.74 17.73
N ASP A 240 11.34 -6.66 17.54
CA ASP A 240 11.30 -7.60 16.43
C ASP A 240 10.01 -8.45 16.47
N VAL A 241 9.44 -8.66 15.29
CA VAL A 241 8.25 -9.50 15.08
C VAL A 241 8.69 -10.76 14.30
N PRO A 242 8.53 -11.97 14.86
CA PRO A 242 8.94 -13.20 14.19
C PRO A 242 8.14 -13.47 12.90
N PRO A 243 8.70 -14.24 11.94
CA PRO A 243 8.00 -14.60 10.71
C PRO A 243 6.65 -15.28 10.94
N ARG A 244 5.66 -14.96 10.10
CA ARG A 244 4.30 -15.53 10.11
C ARG A 244 3.55 -15.40 11.44
N THR A 245 3.87 -14.36 12.21
CA THR A 245 3.17 -14.01 13.45
C THR A 245 2.38 -12.71 13.29
N THR A 246 1.53 -12.38 14.26
CA THR A 246 0.76 -11.14 14.27
C THR A 246 1.11 -10.30 15.49
N ALA A 247 1.41 -9.03 15.26
CA ALA A 247 1.67 -8.04 16.30
C ALA A 247 0.60 -6.94 16.29
N VAL A 248 -0.02 -6.68 17.43
CA VAL A 248 -1.08 -5.65 17.59
C VAL A 248 -0.89 -4.83 18.88
N GLY A 249 -1.41 -3.60 18.88
CA GLY A 249 -1.53 -2.74 20.07
C GLY A 249 -0.44 -1.67 20.20
N ASN A 250 -0.56 -0.85 21.25
CA ASN A 250 0.36 0.25 21.56
C ASN A 250 0.81 0.20 23.03
N PRO A 251 2.03 -0.26 23.35
CA PRO A 251 3.02 -0.86 22.44
C PRO A 251 2.61 -2.27 21.99
N ALA A 252 3.01 -2.65 20.77
CA ALA A 252 2.59 -3.90 20.15
C ALA A 252 3.05 -5.14 20.91
N ARG A 253 2.23 -6.19 20.87
CA ARG A 253 2.50 -7.53 21.44
C ARG A 253 2.10 -8.60 20.43
N LEU A 254 2.75 -9.76 20.51
CA LEU A 254 2.41 -10.91 19.67
C LEU A 254 1.08 -11.52 20.14
N VAL A 255 0.19 -11.78 19.20
CA VAL A 255 -1.07 -12.51 19.45
C VAL A 255 -0.75 -13.98 19.79
N GLY A 256 -1.25 -14.49 20.91
CA GLY A 256 -0.90 -15.80 21.48
C GLY A 256 0.23 -15.78 22.53
N GLY A 257 0.84 -14.62 22.78
CA GLY A 257 1.90 -14.46 23.78
C GLY A 257 3.31 -14.75 23.24
N LYS A 258 4.33 -14.46 24.07
CA LYS A 258 5.75 -14.53 23.65
C LYS A 258 6.26 -15.96 23.43
N GLU A 259 5.77 -16.93 24.20
CA GLU A 259 6.27 -18.31 24.18
C GLU A 259 5.57 -19.19 23.13
N LYS A 260 4.34 -18.83 22.73
CA LYS A 260 3.54 -19.56 21.73
C LYS A 260 2.77 -18.57 20.83
N PRO A 261 3.46 -17.79 20.00
CA PRO A 261 2.76 -16.93 19.05
C PRO A 261 1.87 -17.79 18.15
N SER A 262 0.63 -17.35 17.97
CA SER A 262 -0.25 -17.96 16.96
C SER A 262 0.39 -17.78 15.58
N LYS A 263 0.60 -18.90 14.88
CA LYS A 263 1.04 -18.89 13.49
C LYS A 263 -0.20 -18.91 12.61
N HIS A 264 -0.17 -18.14 11.53
CA HIS A 264 -1.21 -18.25 10.50
C HIS A 264 -1.02 -19.56 9.73
N GLU A 265 -2.08 -20.34 9.59
CA GLU A 265 -2.28 -21.22 8.42
C GLU A 265 -2.86 -20.38 7.28
N ASP A 266 -2.56 -20.75 6.04
CA ASP A 266 -2.70 -19.94 4.82
C ASP A 266 -4.13 -19.42 4.59
N ALA A 267 -4.45 -18.26 5.18
CA ALA A 267 -5.68 -17.52 4.92
C ALA A 267 -5.44 -16.39 3.90
N PRO A 268 -6.38 -16.13 2.97
CA PRO A 268 -6.26 -15.05 2.00
C PRO A 268 -6.00 -13.69 2.68
N PRO A 269 -5.21 -12.78 2.07
CA PRO A 269 -4.69 -11.56 2.71
C PRO A 269 -5.73 -10.66 3.40
N MET A 270 -6.98 -10.68 2.92
CA MET A 270 -8.04 -9.75 3.30
C MET A 270 -9.01 -10.29 4.35
N VAL A 271 -9.09 -11.62 4.53
CA VAL A 271 -9.84 -12.22 5.66
C VAL A 271 -9.22 -11.75 7.00
N VAL A 272 -7.94 -11.41 6.96
CA VAL A 272 -7.20 -10.88 8.10
C VAL A 272 -7.63 -9.46 8.47
N GLU A 273 -8.11 -8.65 7.54
CA GLU A 273 -8.51 -7.26 7.85
C GLU A 273 -9.82 -7.23 8.66
N ALA A 274 -10.79 -8.07 8.29
CA ALA A 274 -11.99 -8.29 9.09
C ALA A 274 -11.64 -8.87 10.48
N LEU A 275 -10.76 -9.88 10.53
CA LEU A 275 -10.34 -10.48 11.81
C LEU A 275 -9.46 -9.57 12.68
N LEU A 276 -8.68 -8.65 12.09
CA LEU A 276 -7.87 -7.68 12.84
C LEU A 276 -8.71 -6.53 13.38
N LEU A 277 -9.76 -6.13 12.66
CA LEU A 277 -10.75 -5.19 13.17
C LEU A 277 -11.61 -5.85 14.27
N GLU A 278 -12.06 -7.09 14.09
CA GLU A 278 -12.81 -7.84 15.11
C GLU A 278 -11.97 -8.18 16.35
N GLY A 279 -10.69 -8.57 16.19
CA GLY A 279 -9.80 -8.86 17.31
C GLY A 279 -9.39 -7.64 18.15
N VAL A 280 -9.44 -6.43 17.58
CA VAL A 280 -9.32 -5.17 18.32
C VAL A 280 -10.58 -4.91 19.15
N VAL A 281 -11.76 -5.26 18.64
CA VAL A 281 -13.03 -5.14 19.38
C VAL A 281 -13.10 -6.11 20.56
N GLU A 282 -12.51 -7.31 20.47
CA GLU A 282 -12.49 -8.24 21.61
C GLU A 282 -11.45 -7.89 22.68
N SER A 283 -10.34 -7.23 22.32
CA SER A 283 -9.20 -7.02 23.24
C SER A 283 -9.15 -5.65 23.92
N ASP A 284 -9.80 -4.63 23.37
CA ASP A 284 -9.97 -3.35 24.04
C ASP A 284 -11.40 -3.20 24.57
N PHE A 285 -11.51 -3.14 25.91
CA PHE A 285 -12.66 -2.69 26.71
C PHE A 285 -13.61 -3.72 27.36
N SER A 286 -13.12 -4.83 27.95
CA SER A 286 -13.69 -5.36 29.22
C SER A 286 -12.98 -6.64 29.68
N PHE A 287 -11.94 -6.55 30.51
CA PHE A 287 -11.62 -7.69 31.42
C PHE A 287 -10.79 -7.25 32.64
N THR A 288 -9.96 -6.22 32.52
CA THR A 288 -9.03 -5.83 33.59
C THR A 288 -9.64 -4.95 34.69
N LEU A 289 -10.74 -4.24 34.41
CA LEU A 289 -11.45 -3.43 35.43
C LEU A 289 -12.49 -4.24 36.21
N PHE A 290 -13.16 -5.22 35.57
CA PHE A 290 -14.20 -6.03 36.19
C PHE A 290 -13.66 -7.03 37.23
N ARG A 291 -12.46 -7.59 37.03
CA ARG A 291 -11.84 -8.51 38.02
C ARG A 291 -11.35 -7.82 39.29
N ARG A 292 -11.10 -6.51 39.26
CA ARG A 292 -10.58 -5.75 40.41
C ARG A 292 -11.68 -5.17 41.31
N LEU A 293 -12.93 -5.15 40.83
CA LEU A 293 -14.08 -4.57 41.54
C LEU A 293 -15.11 -5.60 42.02
N GLY A 294 -14.94 -6.90 41.73
CA GLY A 294 -15.78 -7.95 42.30
C GLY A 294 -17.26 -7.88 41.91
N ILE A 295 -17.59 -7.29 40.77
CA ILE A 295 -18.97 -7.12 40.29
C ILE A 295 -19.36 -8.33 39.45
N LYS A 296 -20.37 -9.08 39.90
CA LYS A 296 -21.01 -10.17 39.14
C LYS A 296 -21.93 -9.59 38.08
N ASN A 297 -21.94 -10.24 36.91
CA ASN A 297 -22.71 -9.90 35.71
C ASN A 297 -24.19 -9.61 35.98
N GLU A 298 -24.60 -8.36 35.83
CA GLU A 298 -25.95 -7.96 35.40
C GLU A 298 -25.80 -6.72 34.50
N PHE A 299 -26.12 -6.88 33.22
CA PHE A 299 -26.11 -5.81 32.22
C PHE A 299 -27.37 -4.94 32.38
N SER A 300 -27.22 -3.61 32.38
CA SER A 300 -28.35 -2.67 32.24
C SER A 300 -28.09 -1.64 31.15
N ASP A 301 -29.17 -1.32 30.42
CA ASP A 301 -29.26 -0.64 29.13
C ASP A 301 -28.92 0.85 29.13
N THR A 302 -27.70 1.26 29.45
CA THR A 302 -27.34 2.71 29.37
C THR A 302 -26.02 3.04 28.70
N PHE A 303 -25.36 2.07 28.05
CA PHE A 303 -24.13 2.29 27.30
C PHE A 303 -24.27 2.25 25.76
N TRP A 304 -25.51 2.31 25.25
CA TRP A 304 -25.81 2.16 23.82
C TRP A 304 -25.81 3.45 22.99
N VAL A 305 -25.65 4.64 23.58
CA VAL A 305 -25.84 5.92 22.85
C VAL A 305 -24.57 6.47 22.17
N SER A 306 -23.39 5.84 22.34
CA SER A 306 -22.14 6.30 21.68
C SER A 306 -21.66 5.41 20.52
N TYR A 307 -22.31 4.27 20.28
CA TYR A 307 -21.90 3.29 19.26
C TYR A 307 -22.73 3.31 17.98
N GLU A 308 -23.96 3.86 18.00
CA GLU A 308 -24.81 3.95 16.79
C GLU A 308 -24.22 4.84 15.69
N ASN A 309 -23.40 5.84 16.02
CA ASN A 309 -22.81 6.75 15.04
C ASN A 309 -21.61 6.16 14.25
N ARG A 310 -21.03 5.04 14.67
CA ARG A 310 -19.91 4.40 13.92
C ARG A 310 -20.36 3.18 13.11
N LEU A 311 -21.37 2.45 13.57
CA LEU A 311 -21.98 1.36 12.80
C LEU A 311 -22.79 1.88 11.61
N THR A 312 -23.45 3.04 11.73
CA THR A 312 -24.13 3.69 10.59
C THR A 312 -23.15 4.17 9.51
N LEU A 313 -21.95 4.64 9.88
CA LEU A 313 -20.90 4.98 8.92
C LEU A 313 -20.40 3.74 8.16
N PHE A 314 -20.26 2.61 8.84
CA PHE A 314 -19.85 1.34 8.23
C PHE A 314 -20.94 0.75 7.32
N GLN A 315 -22.20 0.76 7.78
CA GLN A 315 -23.35 0.29 6.98
C GLN A 315 -23.66 1.19 5.78
N ASN A 316 -23.51 2.51 5.91
CA ASN A 316 -23.68 3.44 4.80
C ASN A 316 -22.56 3.29 3.75
N HIS A 317 -21.34 2.91 4.17
CA HIS A 317 -20.25 2.64 3.24
C HIS A 317 -20.54 1.42 2.34
N PHE A 318 -21.12 0.35 2.89
CA PHE A 318 -21.51 -0.85 2.11
C PHE A 318 -22.78 -0.65 1.26
N LYS A 319 -23.75 0.15 1.72
CA LYS A 319 -24.94 0.51 0.93
C LYS A 319 -24.61 1.36 -0.30
N CYS A 320 -23.62 2.25 -0.20
CA CYS A 320 -23.13 3.03 -1.34
C CYS A 320 -22.40 2.18 -2.40
N MET A 321 -22.00 0.95 -2.06
CA MET A 321 -21.32 0.01 -2.96
C MET A 321 -22.25 -1.09 -3.52
N GLY A 322 -23.57 -1.01 -3.29
CA GLY A 322 -24.55 -1.91 -3.89
C GLY A 322 -24.72 -3.29 -3.22
N PHE A 323 -24.15 -3.50 -2.03
CA PHE A 323 -24.33 -4.75 -1.28
C PHE A 323 -25.55 -4.66 -0.34
N GLN A 324 -26.47 -5.63 -0.44
CA GLN A 324 -27.53 -5.82 0.56
C GLN A 324 -26.97 -6.58 1.76
N VAL A 325 -26.92 -5.91 2.91
CA VAL A 325 -26.76 -6.57 4.22
C VAL A 325 -28.16 -6.91 4.71
N GLU A 326 -28.57 -8.18 4.59
CA GLU A 326 -29.77 -8.67 5.25
C GLU A 326 -29.54 -8.75 6.77
N SER A 327 -30.55 -8.31 7.52
CA SER A 327 -30.55 -8.07 8.96
C SER A 327 -30.02 -9.24 9.79
N ILE A 328 -29.08 -8.98 10.70
CA ILE A 328 -28.87 -9.83 11.88
C ILE A 328 -29.94 -9.44 12.90
N GLY A 329 -31.03 -10.19 12.93
CA GLY A 329 -32.07 -9.95 13.92
C GLY A 329 -33.27 -10.88 13.76
N THR A 330 -33.15 -12.13 14.18
CA THR A 330 -34.16 -12.90 14.93
C THR A 330 -33.74 -14.37 14.99
N TYR A 331 -33.34 -14.87 16.16
CA TYR A 331 -33.64 -16.24 16.59
C TYR A 331 -33.33 -16.33 18.08
N LEU A 332 -34.38 -16.40 18.90
CA LEU A 332 -34.59 -17.35 19.99
C LEU A 332 -35.71 -16.81 20.88
N GLY A 333 -36.93 -17.27 20.59
CA GLY A 333 -37.98 -17.29 21.59
C GLY A 333 -37.67 -18.37 22.62
N TYR A 334 -37.83 -18.05 23.89
CA TYR A 334 -38.20 -19.01 24.91
C TYR A 334 -39.12 -18.32 25.92
N SER A 335 -40.32 -18.87 26.04
CA SER A 335 -41.25 -18.62 27.13
C SER A 335 -40.74 -19.29 28.40
N SER A 336 -40.76 -18.59 29.51
CA SER A 336 -41.04 -19.20 30.82
C SER A 336 -41.51 -18.12 31.79
N THR A 337 -42.79 -18.16 32.08
CA THR A 337 -43.41 -17.67 33.32
C THR A 337 -42.72 -18.26 34.54
N CYS A 338 -42.57 -17.47 35.61
CA CYS A 338 -42.91 -17.83 37.00
C CYS A 338 -42.69 -16.62 37.92
N ASP A 339 -43.78 -16.23 38.59
CA ASP A 339 -43.99 -15.40 39.80
C ASP A 339 -43.12 -14.18 40.10
#